data_AF-A0A432QGX7-F1
#
_entry.id   AF-A0A432QGX7-F1
#
_cell.length_a   1.000
_cell.length_b   1.000
_cell.length_c   1.000
_cell.angle_alpha   90.00
_cell.angle_beta   90.00
_cell.angle_gamma   90.00
#
_symmetry.space_group_name_H-M   'P 1'
#
loop_
_entity.id
_entity.type
_entity.pdbx_description
1 polymer ?
#
loop_
_entity_poly.entity_id
_entity_poly.type
_entity_poly.pdbx_seq_one_letter_code
_entity_poly.pdbx_strand_id
1 'polypeptide(L)' 'MTKDMPKQALTDTAETVLERRYYLKDREGNLLENWETLCRRVSEAVAAVDSEMEDYESLKD' A
#
# COMPACT_ATOMS: atom_id res chain seq x y z
N MET A 1 13.82 18.57 -6.20
CA MET A 1 14.87 17.56 -5.92
C MET A 1 14.18 16.34 -5.34
N THR A 2 13.72 15.40 -6.18
CA THR A 2 13.20 14.12 -5.68
C THR A 2 14.38 13.37 -5.10
N LYS A 3 14.45 13.28 -3.76
CA LYS A 3 15.45 12.45 -3.08
C LYS A 3 15.39 11.06 -3.71
N ASP A 4 16.54 10.56 -4.15
CA ASP A 4 16.71 9.20 -4.62
C ASP A 4 16.47 8.30 -3.40
N MET A 5 15.20 7.95 -3.15
CA MET A 5 14.83 7.06 -2.06
C MET A 5 15.36 5.69 -2.42
N PRO A 6 16.14 5.03 -1.55
CA PRO A 6 16.52 3.66 -1.80
C PRO A 6 15.23 2.86 -2.01
N LYS A 7 15.13 2.21 -3.17
CA LYS A 7 14.03 1.29 -3.47
C LYS A 7 13.93 0.34 -2.29
N GLN A 8 12.89 0.47 -1.47
CA GLN A 8 12.72 -0.34 -0.27
C GLN A 8 12.57 -1.78 -0.72
N ALA A 9 13.70 -2.50 -0.72
CA ALA A 9 13.76 -3.91 -1.06
C ALA A 9 13.35 -4.67 0.20
N LEU A 10 12.18 -5.31 0.12
CA LEU A 10 11.77 -6.28 1.12
C LEU A 10 12.76 -7.46 1.11
N THR A 11 12.96 -8.06 2.27
CA THR A 11 13.65 -9.36 2.33
C THR A 11 12.74 -10.43 1.76
N ASP A 12 13.31 -11.52 1.23
CA ASP A 12 12.53 -12.66 0.73
C ASP A 12 11.55 -13.21 1.78
N THR A 13 11.97 -13.21 3.04
CA THR A 13 11.12 -13.61 4.16
C THR A 13 9.93 -12.67 4.34
N ALA A 14 10.14 -11.35 4.24
CA ALA A 14 9.07 -10.37 4.32
C ALA A 14 8.09 -10.52 3.16
N GLU A 15 8.61 -10.67 1.93
CA GLU A 15 7.80 -10.92 0.74
C GLU A 15 6.94 -12.18 0.90
N THR A 16 7.55 -13.29 1.33
CA THR A 16 6.85 -14.56 1.58
C THR A 16 5.70 -14.40 2.58
N VAL A 17 5.89 -13.62 3.65
CA VAL A 17 4.84 -13.36 4.64
C VAL A 17 3.71 -12.52 4.06
N LEU A 18 4.04 -11.51 3.26
CA LEU A 18 3.07 -10.65 2.58
C LEU A 18 2.23 -11.43 1.58
N GLU A 19 2.85 -12.20 0.68
CA GLU A 19 2.16 -13.06 -0.27
C GLU A 19 1.23 -14.07 0.42
N ARG A 20 1.65 -14.59 1.58
CA ARG A 20 0.87 -15.61 2.29
C ARG A 20 -0.34 -15.03 3.02
N ARG A 21 -0.23 -13.83 3.60
CA ARG A 21 -1.19 -13.33 4.61
C ARG A 21 -1.81 -11.96 4.34
N TYR A 22 -1.17 -11.11 3.55
CA TYR A 22 -1.52 -9.68 3.48
C TYR A 22 -1.92 -9.21 2.09
N TYR A 23 -1.27 -9.70 1.03
CA TYR A 23 -1.67 -9.38 -0.33
C TYR A 23 -3.04 -9.95 -0.65
N LEU A 24 -3.88 -9.13 -1.29
CA LEU A 24 -5.14 -9.59 -1.84
C LEU A 24 -4.93 -10.68 -2.87
N LYS A 25 -5.88 -11.61 -2.89
CA LYS A 25 -5.93 -12.73 -3.83
C LYS A 25 -7.29 -12.77 -4.48
N ASP A 26 -7.31 -13.23 -5.72
CA ASP A 26 -8.58 -13.62 -6.34
C ASP A 26 -9.13 -14.92 -5.73
N ARG A 27 -10.24 -15.40 -6.27
CA ARG A 27 -10.89 -16.63 -5.81
C ARG A 27 -10.08 -17.89 -6.08
N GLU A 28 -9.13 -17.84 -7.00
CA GLU A 28 -8.25 -18.94 -7.40
C GLU A 28 -6.94 -18.93 -6.60
N GLY A 29 -6.69 -17.88 -5.82
CA GLY A 29 -5.51 -17.72 -4.98
C GLY A 29 -4.37 -16.97 -5.67
N ASN A 30 -4.58 -16.43 -6.88
CA ASN A 30 -3.57 -15.63 -7.57
C ASN A 30 -3.41 -14.28 -6.86
N LEU A 31 -2.17 -13.83 -6.72
CA LEU A 31 -1.85 -12.54 -6.11
C LEU A 31 -2.35 -11.40 -7.00
N LEU A 32 -3.06 -10.44 -6.40
CA LEU A 32 -3.54 -9.22 -7.05
C LEU A 32 -2.76 -7.97 -6.61
N GLU A 33 -1.81 -8.14 -5.69
CA GLU A 33 -1.07 -7.04 -5.07
C GLU A 33 0.42 -7.37 -4.92
N ASN A 34 1.20 -6.29 -4.79
CA ASN A 34 2.56 -6.24 -4.26
C ASN A 34 2.63 -5.19 -3.13
N TRP A 35 3.83 -5.01 -2.55
CA TRP A 35 4.08 -4.06 -1.46
C TRP A 35 3.57 -2.64 -1.74
N GLU A 36 3.84 -2.11 -2.92
CA GLU A 36 3.43 -0.76 -3.30
C GLU A 36 1.91 -0.63 -3.35
N THR A 37 1.24 -1.57 -4.00
CA THR A 37 -0.23 -1.55 -4.13
C THR A 37 -0.94 -1.81 -2.80
N LEU A 38 -0.35 -2.63 -1.92
CA LEU A 38 -0.84 -2.84 -0.56
C LEU A 38 -0.75 -1.54 0.24
N CYS A 39 0.40 -0.87 0.23
CA CYS A 39 0.58 0.42 0.89
C CYS A 39 -0.42 1.44 0.37
N ARG A 40 -0.59 1.54 -0.95
CA ARG A 40 -1.56 2.45 -1.58
C ARG A 40 -2.99 2.18 -1.13
N ARG A 41 -3.45 0.93 -1.21
CA ARG A 41 -4.81 0.56 -0.78
C ARG A 41 -5.05 0.89 0.68
N VAL A 42 -4.09 0.57 1.55
CA VAL A 42 -4.22 0.83 2.99
C VAL A 42 -4.23 2.34 3.25
N SER A 43 -3.31 3.10 2.64
CA SER A 43 -3.27 4.55 2.82
C SER A 43 -4.55 5.21 2.33
N GLU A 44 -5.07 4.82 1.16
CA GLU A 44 -6.34 5.34 0.62
C GLU A 44 -7.52 5.01 1.53
N ALA A 45 -7.61 3.77 2.04
CA ALA A 45 -8.67 3.38 2.94
C ALA A 45 -8.64 4.13 4.28
N VAL A 46 -7.44 4.43 4.78
CA VAL A 46 -7.26 5.24 6.00
C VAL A 46 -7.63 6.69 5.73
N ALA A 47 -7.11 7.31 4.66
CA ALA A 47 -7.41 8.71 4.33
C ALA A 47 -8.89 8.93 4.02
N ALA A 48 -9.57 7.96 3.40
CA ALA A 48 -11.00 8.07 3.09
C ALA A 48 -11.89 8.32 4.31
N VAL A 49 -11.45 8.00 5.53
CA VAL A 49 -12.18 8.33 6.76
C VAL A 49 -12.24 9.83 7.03
N ASP A 50 -11.21 10.55 6.60
CA ASP A 50 -11.04 11.99 6.81
C ASP A 50 -11.59 12.81 5.63
N SER A 51 -12.28 12.18 4.66
CA SER A 51 -12.66 12.82 3.39
C SER A 51 -13.62 14.01 3.52
N GLU A 52 -14.31 14.13 4.66
CA GLU A 52 -15.23 15.24 4.95
C GLU A 52 -14.56 16.39 5.73
N MET A 53 -13.29 16.25 6.11
CA MET A 53 -12.55 17.32 6.78
C MET A 53 -12.25 18.46 5.80
N GLU A 54 -12.41 19.70 6.25
CA GLU A 54 -12.25 20.91 5.40
C GLU A 54 -10.85 21.00 4.76
N ASP A 55 -9.82 20.45 5.41
CA ASP A 55 -8.43 20.47 4.98
C ASP A 55 -7.99 19.19 4.24
N TYR A 56 -8.86 18.20 4.07
CA TYR A 56 -8.53 16.90 3.46
C TYR A 56 -7.85 17.02 2.09
N GLU A 57 -8.43 17.81 1.18
CA GLU A 57 -7.86 18.02 -0.16
C GLU A 57 -6.52 18.78 -0.12
N SER A 58 -6.27 19.58 0.92
CA SER A 58 -5.01 20.32 1.07
C SER A 58 -3.86 19.48 1.63
N LEU A 59 -4.17 18.34 2.25
CA LEU A 59 -3.20 17.42 2.87
C LEU A 59 -2.77 16.26 1.95
N LYS A 60 -3.37 16.15 0.76
CA LYS A 60 -3.20 15.03 -0.16
C LYS A 60 -1.91 15.12 -1.03
N ASP A 61 -1.18 16.23 -0.95
CA ASP A 61 0.00 16.56 -1.77
C ASP A 61 1.32 15.92 -1.30
#